data_AF-A0A950N0E6-F1
#
_entry.id   AF-A0A950N0E6-F1
#
_cell.length_a   1.000
_cell.length_b   1.000
_cell.length_c   1.000
_cell.angle_alpha   90.00
_cell.angle_beta   90.00
_cell.angle_gamma   90.00
#
_symmetry.space_group_name_H-M   'P 1'
#
loop_
_entity.id
_entity.type
_entity.pdbx_description
1 polymer ?
#
loop_
_entity_poly.entity_id
_entity_poly.type
_entity_poly.pdbx_seq_one_letter_code
_entity_poly.pdbx_strand_id
1 'polypeptide(L)'
;MPRLKAVGTVAGRKATGTFWYDHQWGATWTEPTIGWSWWGLQLSDGSNVNAYVLRDLKTGAPIRGVATHDRQVYPLVASPEEVWESKTRVRYPVAWTLQAGPLKLRVDPIFKDRESAVLGDQESIWEGPVTVTGTQTGRGFQELVSYARERRRD
;
A
#
# COMPACT_ATOMS: atom_id res chain seq x y z
N MET A 1 8.00 12.37 3.56
CA MET A 1 8.62 13.12 2.44
C MET A 1 8.45 12.34 1.14
N PRO A 2 7.65 12.83 0.18
CA PRO A 2 7.17 11.98 -0.91
C PRO A 2 8.09 11.92 -2.15
N ARG A 3 9.07 12.83 -2.30
CA ARG A 3 9.89 12.96 -3.52
C ARG A 3 11.37 13.25 -3.24
N LEU A 4 12.02 12.36 -2.51
CA LEU A 4 13.46 12.46 -2.28
C LEU A 4 14.23 11.99 -3.51
N LYS A 5 15.13 12.81 -4.05
CA LYS A 5 16.04 12.37 -5.11
C LYS A 5 17.02 11.36 -4.53
N ALA A 6 17.24 10.27 -5.24
CA ALA A 6 18.24 9.28 -4.88
C ALA A 6 19.17 8.99 -6.05
N VAL A 7 20.44 8.81 -5.71
CA VAL A 7 21.52 8.43 -6.62
C VAL A 7 22.36 7.39 -5.88
N GLY A 8 22.74 6.31 -6.56
CA GLY A 8 23.51 5.25 -5.94
C GLY A 8 23.91 4.16 -6.91
N THR A 9 24.25 3.00 -6.37
CA THR A 9 24.66 1.82 -7.14
C THR A 9 23.84 0.61 -6.71
N VAL A 10 23.23 -0.09 -7.66
CA VAL A 10 22.46 -1.33 -7.42
C VAL A 10 23.12 -2.44 -8.24
N ALA A 11 23.54 -3.52 -7.57
CA ALA A 11 24.24 -4.65 -8.20
C ALA A 11 25.41 -4.21 -9.12
N GLY A 12 26.21 -3.24 -8.65
CA GLY A 12 27.37 -2.71 -9.39
C GLY A 12 27.06 -1.68 -10.48
N ARG A 13 25.78 -1.33 -10.71
CA ARG A 13 25.36 -0.36 -11.74
C ARG A 13 24.87 0.95 -11.13
N LYS A 14 25.29 2.08 -11.70
CA LYS A 14 24.76 3.40 -11.31
C LYS A 14 23.25 3.44 -11.53
N ALA A 15 22.53 3.97 -10.55
CA ALA A 15 21.09 4.10 -10.54
C ALA A 15 20.68 5.46 -9.98
N THR A 16 19.57 5.99 -10.49
CA THR A 16 18.95 7.23 -10.01
C THR A 16 17.46 7.01 -9.90
N GLY A 17 16.81 7.68 -8.95
CA GLY A 17 15.38 7.53 -8.74
C GLY A 17 14.79 8.55 -7.80
N THR A 18 13.54 8.29 -7.42
CA THR A 18 12.80 9.09 -6.44
C THR A 18 12.27 8.16 -5.38
N PHE A 19 12.45 8.49 -4.11
CA PHE A 19 12.03 7.68 -2.96
C PHE A 19 10.97 8.40 -2.14
N TRP A 20 10.12 7.59 -1.52
CA TRP A 20 9.22 7.99 -0.47
C TRP A 20 9.84 7.66 0.88
N TYR A 21 9.85 8.61 1.80
CA TYR A 21 10.21 8.39 3.19
C TYR A 21 9.00 8.67 4.06
N ASP A 22 8.56 7.67 4.80
CA ASP A 22 7.51 7.83 5.80
C ASP A 22 8.11 7.82 7.21
N HIS A 23 7.56 8.62 8.12
CA HIS A 23 7.99 8.68 9.52
C HIS A 23 6.76 8.76 10.40
N GLN A 24 6.55 7.71 11.18
CA GLN A 24 5.49 7.60 12.16
C GLN A 24 6.06 7.35 13.56
N TRP A 25 5.46 7.97 14.56
CA TRP A 25 5.75 7.75 15.99
C TRP A 25 4.44 7.83 16.77
N GLY A 26 4.37 7.17 17.92
CA GLY A 26 3.18 7.17 18.79
C GLY A 26 2.92 5.80 19.43
N ALA A 27 1.89 5.73 20.27
CA ALA A 27 1.41 4.45 20.80
C ALA A 27 0.94 3.57 19.63
N THR A 28 1.40 2.33 19.58
CA THR A 28 1.21 1.42 18.45
C THR A 28 -0.27 1.14 18.22
N TRP A 29 -0.74 1.35 16.99
CA TRP A 29 -2.09 0.95 16.54
C TRP A 29 -2.21 -0.55 16.24
N THR A 30 -1.23 -1.35 16.66
CA THR A 30 -1.24 -2.80 16.48
C THR A 30 -2.06 -3.42 17.60
N GLU A 31 -3.34 -3.06 17.66
CA GLU A 31 -4.31 -3.99 18.21
C GLU A 31 -4.16 -5.28 17.41
N PRO A 32 -3.99 -6.45 18.05
CA PRO A 32 -3.70 -7.70 17.36
C PRO A 32 -4.82 -8.14 16.42
N THR A 33 -5.94 -7.40 16.38
CA THR A 33 -7.11 -7.60 15.54
C THR A 33 -7.17 -6.69 14.31
N ILE A 34 -6.18 -5.81 14.07
CA ILE A 34 -6.19 -4.86 12.94
C ILE A 34 -5.12 -5.21 11.90
N GLY A 35 -5.53 -5.23 10.63
CA GLY A 35 -4.65 -5.23 9.46
C GLY A 35 -4.71 -3.89 8.74
N TRP A 36 -3.76 -3.64 7.84
CA TRP A 36 -3.81 -2.45 6.99
C TRP A 36 -3.30 -2.68 5.58
N SER A 37 -3.77 -1.82 4.69
CA SER A 37 -3.26 -1.65 3.34
C SER A 37 -2.87 -0.18 3.18
N TRP A 38 -1.69 0.09 2.63
CA TRP A 38 -1.12 1.43 2.50
C TRP A 38 -0.63 1.68 1.08
N TRP A 39 -0.73 2.94 0.65
CA TRP A 39 -0.26 3.43 -0.65
C TRP A 39 0.46 4.78 -0.52
N GLY A 40 1.67 4.84 -1.06
CA GLY A 40 2.42 6.09 -1.27
C GLY A 40 2.61 6.32 -2.77
N LEU A 41 1.86 7.27 -3.34
CA LEU A 41 1.79 7.51 -4.78
C LEU A 41 2.38 8.88 -5.13
N GLN A 42 3.22 8.90 -6.15
CA GLN A 42 3.76 10.09 -6.82
C GLN A 42 3.03 10.26 -8.16
N LEU A 43 2.14 11.26 -8.23
CA LEU A 43 1.34 11.52 -9.44
C LEU A 43 2.10 12.36 -10.47
N SER A 44 1.71 12.26 -11.74
CA SER A 44 2.43 12.91 -12.86
C SER A 44 2.34 14.43 -12.85
N ASP A 45 1.32 15.02 -12.21
CA ASP A 45 1.19 16.48 -12.01
C ASP A 45 2.10 17.04 -10.90
N GLY A 46 2.89 16.19 -10.23
CA GLY A 46 3.74 16.57 -9.11
C GLY A 46 3.08 16.43 -7.73
N SER A 47 1.76 16.26 -7.67
CA SER A 47 1.06 15.96 -6.41
C SER A 47 1.38 14.56 -5.90
N ASN A 48 1.02 14.28 -4.65
CA ASN A 48 1.33 13.02 -3.98
C ASN A 48 0.12 12.55 -3.18
N VAL A 49 0.00 11.23 -3.04
CA VAL A 49 -1.04 10.59 -2.24
C VAL A 49 -0.37 9.72 -1.19
N ASN A 50 -0.70 9.94 0.09
CA ASN A 50 -0.49 8.94 1.15
C ASN A 50 -1.87 8.48 1.57
N ALA A 51 -2.14 7.18 1.47
CA ALA A 51 -3.44 6.64 1.79
C ALA A 51 -3.34 5.29 2.49
N TYR A 52 -4.32 5.00 3.34
CA TYR A 52 -4.39 3.72 4.03
C TYR A 52 -5.83 3.31 4.32
N VAL A 53 -6.05 2.01 4.44
CA VAL A 53 -7.26 1.41 5.00
C VAL A 53 -6.87 0.51 6.16
N LEU A 54 -7.49 0.74 7.31
CA LEU A 54 -7.48 -0.20 8.44
C LEU A 54 -8.65 -1.17 8.28
N ARG A 55 -8.41 -2.43 8.62
CA ARG A 55 -9.42 -3.49 8.52
C ARG A 55 -9.40 -4.40 9.73
N ASP A 56 -10.58 -4.92 10.06
CA ASP A 56 -10.75 -5.90 11.11
C ASP A 56 -10.31 -7.28 10.60
N LEU A 57 -9.35 -7.92 11.28
CA LEU A 57 -8.77 -9.20 10.84
C LEU A 57 -9.72 -10.39 11.00
N LYS A 58 -10.83 -10.25 11.74
CA LYS A 58 -11.82 -11.31 11.91
C LYS A 58 -12.82 -11.32 10.76
N THR A 59 -13.22 -10.14 10.29
CA THR A 59 -14.30 -9.97 9.30
C THR A 59 -13.78 -9.55 7.93
N GLY A 60 -12.54 -9.06 7.84
CA GLY A 60 -11.99 -8.41 6.65
C GLY A 60 -12.61 -7.03 6.35
N ALA A 61 -13.54 -6.55 7.18
CA ALA A 61 -14.28 -5.33 6.93
C ALA A 61 -13.40 -4.08 7.14
N PRO A 62 -13.54 -3.03 6.30
CA PRO A 62 -12.83 -1.77 6.50
C PRO A 62 -13.34 -1.07 7.77
N ILE A 63 -12.42 -0.69 8.64
CA ILE A 63 -12.68 0.11 9.85
C ILE A 63 -12.60 1.60 9.51
N ARG A 64 -11.54 2.00 8.78
CA ARG A 64 -11.28 3.39 8.43
C ARG A 64 -10.40 3.48 7.20
N GLY A 65 -10.81 4.29 6.22
CA GLY A 65 -10.00 4.66 5.06
C GLY A 65 -9.70 6.16 5.05
N VAL A 66 -8.44 6.52 4.87
CA VAL A 66 -8.00 7.92 4.76
C VAL A 66 -7.02 8.06 3.60
N ALA A 67 -7.16 9.13 2.83
CA ALA A 67 -6.16 9.57 1.87
C ALA A 67 -5.82 11.04 2.10
N THR A 68 -4.54 11.37 1.94
CA THR A 68 -4.07 12.74 1.86
C THR A 68 -3.69 13.04 0.42
N HIS A 69 -4.24 14.10 -0.16
CA HIS A 69 -3.93 14.58 -1.51
C HIS A 69 -3.93 16.10 -1.51
N ASP A 70 -2.88 16.69 -2.08
CA ASP A 70 -2.71 18.14 -2.14
C ASP A 70 -2.88 18.86 -0.78
N ARG A 71 -2.25 18.29 0.27
CA ARG A 71 -2.33 18.77 1.67
C ARG A 71 -3.74 18.75 2.29
N GLN A 72 -4.72 18.17 1.59
CA GLN A 72 -6.06 17.93 2.12
C GLN A 72 -6.23 16.47 2.51
N VAL A 73 -7.17 16.22 3.42
CA VAL A 73 -7.50 14.89 3.93
C VAL A 73 -8.89 14.52 3.44
N TYR A 74 -9.03 13.31 2.89
CA TYR A 74 -10.27 12.78 2.36
C TYR A 74 -10.57 11.41 2.98
N PRO A 75 -11.86 11.06 3.15
CA PRO A 75 -12.23 9.67 3.33
C PRO A 75 -11.83 8.88 2.08
N LEU A 76 -11.28 7.68 2.29
CA LEU A 76 -10.89 6.77 1.23
C LEU A 76 -11.88 5.60 1.15
N VAL A 77 -12.34 5.32 -0.06
CA VAL A 77 -12.91 4.02 -0.43
C VAL A 77 -11.88 3.29 -1.30
N ALA A 78 -11.38 2.16 -0.80
CA ALA A 78 -10.49 1.27 -1.55
C ALA A 78 -11.22 -0.03 -1.90
N SER A 79 -11.29 -0.34 -3.19
CA SER A 79 -11.98 -1.52 -3.70
C SER A 79 -10.96 -2.46 -4.34
N PRO A 80 -10.84 -3.71 -3.88
CA PRO A 80 -9.91 -4.67 -4.50
C PRO A 80 -10.42 -5.07 -5.88
N GLU A 81 -9.52 -5.14 -6.84
CA GLU A 81 -9.81 -5.43 -8.26
C GLU A 81 -9.20 -6.77 -8.69
N GLU A 82 -8.05 -7.14 -8.12
CA GLU A 82 -7.39 -8.40 -8.41
C GLU A 82 -6.77 -8.99 -7.14
N VAL A 83 -6.94 -10.29 -6.94
CA VAL A 83 -6.32 -11.06 -5.85
C VAL A 83 -5.29 -12.01 -6.42
N TRP A 84 -4.08 -11.97 -5.86
CA TRP A 84 -3.01 -12.93 -6.12
C TRP A 84 -2.82 -13.85 -4.92
N GLU A 85 -2.62 -15.14 -5.17
CA GLU A 85 -2.29 -16.12 -4.14
C GLU A 85 -0.79 -16.40 -4.14
N SER A 86 -0.15 -16.27 -2.97
CA SER A 86 1.26 -16.54 -2.79
C SER A 86 1.57 -18.03 -2.73
N LYS A 87 2.85 -18.39 -2.85
CA LYS A 87 3.32 -19.78 -2.70
C LYS A 87 3.05 -20.33 -1.30
N THR A 88 2.90 -19.45 -0.29
CA THR A 88 2.54 -19.80 1.08
C THR A 88 1.02 -19.82 1.31
N ARG A 89 0.22 -19.70 0.24
CA ARG A 89 -1.25 -19.76 0.23
C ARG A 89 -1.94 -18.56 0.88
N VAL A 90 -1.27 -17.42 0.96
CA VAL A 90 -1.88 -16.16 1.40
C VAL A 90 -2.46 -15.44 0.20
N ARG A 91 -3.67 -14.91 0.33
CA ARG A 91 -4.39 -14.18 -0.72
C ARG A 91 -4.23 -12.68 -0.50
N TYR A 92 -3.54 -12.01 -1.42
CA TYR A 92 -3.33 -10.56 -1.38
C TYR A 92 -4.15 -9.89 -2.48
N PRO A 93 -5.02 -8.93 -2.15
CA PRO A 93 -5.56 -8.00 -3.16
C PRO A 93 -4.41 -7.11 -3.66
N VAL A 94 -3.88 -7.38 -4.84
CA VAL A 94 -2.69 -6.71 -5.36
C VAL A 94 -3.01 -5.55 -6.30
N ALA A 95 -4.23 -5.51 -6.85
CA ALA A 95 -4.73 -4.38 -7.63
C ALA A 95 -5.95 -3.76 -6.98
N TRP A 96 -6.08 -2.44 -7.07
CA TRP A 96 -7.09 -1.67 -6.34
C TRP A 96 -7.62 -0.49 -7.15
N THR A 97 -8.89 -0.14 -6.90
CA THR A 97 -9.43 1.18 -7.21
C THR A 97 -9.52 2.01 -5.92
N LEU A 98 -8.88 3.18 -5.90
CA LEU A 98 -8.88 4.14 -4.80
C LEU A 98 -9.72 5.37 -5.16
N GLN A 99 -10.70 5.69 -4.32
CA GLN A 99 -11.57 6.85 -4.49
C GLN A 99 -11.49 7.75 -3.26
N ALA A 100 -11.06 9.00 -3.45
CA ALA A 100 -10.88 9.99 -2.39
C ALA A 100 -10.90 11.42 -2.95
N GLY A 101 -11.88 12.24 -2.55
CA GLY A 101 -12.02 13.60 -3.04
C GLY A 101 -12.12 13.65 -4.58
N PRO A 102 -11.26 14.41 -5.28
CA PRO A 102 -11.27 14.48 -6.75
C PRO A 102 -10.65 13.25 -7.41
N LEU A 103 -10.05 12.34 -6.64
CA LEU A 103 -9.30 11.22 -7.18
C LEU A 103 -10.18 9.98 -7.32
N LYS A 104 -10.09 9.36 -8.51
CA LYS A 104 -10.41 7.96 -8.77
C LYS A 104 -9.23 7.34 -9.50
N LEU A 105 -8.48 6.50 -8.80
CA LEU A 105 -7.20 5.96 -9.25
C LEU A 105 -7.27 4.43 -9.29
N ARG A 106 -6.80 3.84 -10.37
CA ARG A 106 -6.47 2.41 -10.42
C ARG A 106 -5.00 2.24 -10.10
N VAL A 107 -4.70 1.33 -9.18
CA VAL A 107 -3.36 0.97 -8.74
C VAL A 107 -3.10 -0.48 -9.13
N ASP A 108 -2.06 -0.70 -9.94
CA ASP A 108 -1.68 -2.02 -10.43
C ASP A 108 -0.25 -2.38 -9.97
N PRO A 109 0.00 -3.63 -9.54
CA PRO A 109 1.32 -4.05 -9.14
C PRO A 109 2.22 -4.22 -10.37
N ILE A 110 3.47 -3.76 -10.30
CA ILE A 110 4.45 -4.06 -11.36
C ILE A 110 4.86 -5.54 -11.31
N PHE A 111 4.92 -6.11 -10.12
CA PHE A 111 5.24 -7.51 -9.88
C PHE A 111 4.26 -8.11 -8.88
N LYS A 112 3.78 -9.32 -9.14
CA LYS A 112 2.84 -10.00 -8.23
C LYS A 112 3.53 -10.73 -7.08
N ASP A 113 4.65 -11.41 -7.35
CA ASP A 113 5.39 -12.19 -6.34
C ASP A 113 6.28 -11.27 -5.48
N ARG A 114 5.64 -10.67 -4.46
CA ARG A 114 6.23 -9.66 -3.58
C ARG A 114 5.89 -9.88 -2.10
N GLU A 115 5.52 -11.10 -1.75
CA GLU A 115 5.38 -11.53 -0.36
C GLU A 115 6.76 -11.62 0.31
N SER A 116 6.86 -11.13 1.54
CA SER A 116 8.01 -11.27 2.42
C SER A 116 7.56 -11.75 3.79
N ALA A 117 8.27 -12.74 4.34
CA ALA A 117 8.06 -13.17 5.71
C ALA A 117 8.56 -12.09 6.68
N VAL A 118 7.78 -11.83 7.73
CA VAL A 118 8.14 -10.90 8.82
C VAL A 118 7.99 -11.61 10.15
N LEU A 119 8.89 -11.29 11.09
CA LEU A 119 8.82 -11.82 12.45
C LEU A 119 7.67 -11.15 13.21
N GLY A 120 7.06 -11.91 14.12
CA GLY A 120 5.97 -11.44 14.97
C GLY A 120 4.59 -11.70 14.36
N ASP A 121 3.59 -11.02 14.91
CA ASP A 121 2.18 -11.37 14.67
C ASP A 121 1.72 -11.16 13.23
N GLN A 122 2.41 -10.34 12.42
CA GLN A 122 2.05 -10.08 11.02
C GLN A 122 2.19 -11.33 10.13
N GLU A 123 3.09 -12.25 10.48
CA GLU A 123 3.51 -13.46 9.73
C GLU A 123 4.13 -13.15 8.35
N SER A 124 3.45 -12.37 7.52
CA SER A 124 3.92 -11.91 6.22
C SER A 124 3.32 -10.56 5.82
N ILE A 125 4.04 -9.87 4.95
CA ILE A 125 3.59 -8.66 4.25
C ILE A 125 3.78 -8.83 2.75
N TRP A 126 2.96 -8.14 1.97
CA TRP A 126 3.23 -7.93 0.55
C TRP A 126 3.66 -6.49 0.35
N GLU A 127 4.77 -6.28 -0.34
CA GLU A 127 5.35 -4.96 -0.58
C GLU A 127 5.90 -4.81 -1.98
N GLY A 128 5.40 -3.83 -2.73
CA GLY A 128 5.79 -3.73 -4.13
C GLY A 128 5.52 -2.40 -4.80
N PRO A 129 6.30 -2.10 -5.85
CA PRO A 129 6.07 -0.93 -6.67
C PRO A 129 4.82 -1.09 -7.52
N VAL A 130 4.11 0.02 -7.70
CA VAL A 130 2.83 0.08 -8.42
C VAL A 130 2.83 1.16 -9.49
N THR A 131 2.01 0.96 -10.52
CA THR A 131 1.62 2.00 -11.47
C THR A 131 0.24 2.54 -11.13
N VAL A 132 -0.02 3.79 -11.52
CA VAL A 132 -1.28 4.48 -11.24
C VAL A 132 -1.88 4.99 -12.54
N THR A 133 -3.18 4.77 -12.74
CA THR A 133 -3.99 5.31 -13.85
C THR A 133 -5.34 5.83 -13.34
N GLY A 134 -6.12 6.46 -14.21
CA GLY A 134 -7.45 7.00 -13.89
C GLY A 134 -7.48 8.52 -13.99
N THR A 135 -8.06 9.17 -12.99
CA THR A 135 -8.10 10.66 -12.89
C THR A 135 -6.72 11.31 -12.96
N GLN A 136 -5.68 10.60 -12.50
CA GLN A 136 -4.28 10.95 -12.68
C GLN A 136 -3.48 9.70 -13.02
N THR A 137 -2.30 9.89 -13.62
CA THR A 137 -1.30 8.85 -13.79
C THR A 137 -0.17 9.00 -12.78
N GLY A 138 0.60 7.95 -12.57
CA GLY A 138 1.75 8.01 -11.68
C GLY A 138 2.35 6.66 -11.37
N ARG A 139 3.14 6.65 -10.30
CA ARG A 139 3.79 5.45 -9.76
C ARG A 139 3.85 5.55 -8.25
N GLY A 140 4.10 4.44 -7.59
CA GLY A 140 4.22 4.45 -6.14
C GLY A 140 4.67 3.14 -5.57
N PHE A 141 4.33 2.97 -4.31
CA PHE A 141 4.54 1.74 -3.56
C PHE A 141 3.26 1.40 -2.81
N GLN A 142 2.98 0.12 -2.63
CA GLN A 142 1.91 -0.35 -1.77
C GLN A 142 2.43 -1.41 -0.80
N GLU A 143 1.84 -1.43 0.39
CA GLU A 143 2.11 -2.37 1.46
C GLU A 143 0.78 -2.99 1.90
N LEU A 144 0.74 -4.32 2.02
CA LEU A 144 -0.44 -5.09 2.42
C LEU A 144 -0.06 -6.00 3.59
N VAL A 145 -0.56 -5.70 4.78
CA VAL A 145 -0.07 -6.29 6.03
C VAL A 145 -1.14 -7.12 6.72
N SER A 146 -0.77 -8.26 7.30
CA SER A 146 -1.62 -9.17 8.08
C SER A 146 -2.67 -9.99 7.30
N TYR A 147 -2.58 -10.05 5.96
CA TYR A 147 -3.48 -10.89 5.14
C TYR A 147 -3.34 -12.40 5.43
N ALA A 148 -2.17 -12.86 5.90
CA ALA A 148 -1.97 -14.24 6.32
C ALA A 148 -2.86 -14.64 7.51
N ARG A 149 -3.22 -13.67 8.36
CA ARG A 149 -3.95 -13.89 9.61
C ARG A 149 -5.46 -13.96 9.43
N GLU A 150 -5.98 -13.31 8.39
CA GLU A 150 -7.40 -13.39 8.02
C GLU A 150 -7.83 -14.83 7.73
N ARG A 151 -6.91 -15.66 7.23
CA ARG A 151 -7.14 -17.07 6.93
C ARG A 151 -7.43 -17.95 8.15
N ARG A 152 -6.98 -17.56 9.36
CA ARG A 152 -6.91 -18.47 10.51
C ARG A 152 -8.17 -18.55 11.37
N ARG A 153 -9.25 -17.86 11.04
CA ARG A 153 -10.44 -17.77 11.90
C ARG A 153 -11.74 -18.32 11.30
N ASP A 154 -11.62 -19.03 10.18
CA ASP A 154 -12.65 -19.94 9.65
C ASP A 154 -12.59 -21.31 10.35
#